data_AF-A0AAW5PFN9-F1
#
_entry.id   AF-A0AAW5PFN9-F1
#
_cell.length_a   1.000
_cell.length_b   1.000
_cell.length_c   1.000
_cell.angle_alpha   90.00
_cell.angle_beta   90.00
_cell.angle_gamma   90.00
#
_symmetry.space_group_name_H-M   'P 1'
#
loop_
_entity.id
_entity.type
_entity.pdbx_description
1 polymer ?
#
loop_
_entity_poly.entity_id
_entity_poly.type
_entity_poly.pdbx_seq_one_letter_code
_entity_poly.pdbx_strand_id
1 'polypeptide(L)'
;MIMSATAVALPPRQVHTCVVDGARHYQSTPCAGRTERIREMPPASDTWANELYIESLRKELNAKPRAGTAQPRQRRSQQRSVRPTPAIRGAAISVHADPARCAAARRQRETTYRKAGDRPSLALSRKMDDLVHDACR
;
A
#
# COMPACT_ATOMS: atom_id res chain seq x y z
N MET A 1 31.52 -25.69 32.81
CA MET A 1 31.31 -24.24 33.06
C MET A 1 30.22 -23.76 32.12
N ILE A 2 29.02 -23.48 32.62
CA ILE A 2 27.91 -22.96 31.80
C ILE A 2 28.02 -21.43 31.84
N MET A 3 28.47 -20.84 30.74
CA MET A 3 28.48 -19.38 30.55
C MET A 3 27.03 -18.93 30.40
N SER A 4 26.49 -18.30 31.44
CA SER A 4 25.17 -17.70 31.41
C SER A 4 25.25 -16.38 30.64
N ALA A 5 24.64 -16.33 29.46
CA ALA A 5 24.48 -15.09 28.71
C ALA A 5 23.44 -14.21 29.43
N THR A 6 23.88 -13.12 30.04
CA THR A 6 22.98 -12.10 30.58
C THR A 6 22.34 -11.35 29.41
N ALA A 7 21.03 -11.51 29.25
CA ALA A 7 20.27 -10.71 28.29
C ALA A 7 20.24 -9.25 28.79
N VAL A 8 21.02 -8.37 28.16
CA VAL A 8 20.98 -6.93 28.43
C VAL A 8 19.69 -6.39 27.82
N ALA A 9 18.73 -6.02 28.67
CA ALA A 9 17.52 -5.32 28.24
C ALA A 9 17.89 -3.89 27.83
N LEU A 10 17.92 -3.63 26.52
CA LEU A 10 18.12 -2.29 25.99
C LEU A 10 16.89 -1.41 26.26
N PRO A 11 17.06 -0.15 26.70
CA PRO A 11 15.94 0.75 26.95
C PRO A 11 15.17 1.04 25.65
N PRO A 12 13.84 1.27 25.73
CA PRO A 12 13.04 1.64 24.57
C PRO A 12 13.55 2.96 23.96
N ARG A 13 13.59 3.01 22.63
CA ARG A 13 14.07 4.19 21.89
C ARG A 13 12.89 5.10 21.57
N GLN A 14 13.00 6.39 21.89
CA GLN A 14 12.00 7.37 21.50
C GLN A 14 12.21 7.80 20.04
N VAL A 15 11.13 7.84 19.27
CA VAL A 15 11.10 8.32 17.89
C VAL A 15 10.16 9.51 17.81
N HIS A 16 10.72 10.65 17.42
CA HIS A 16 10.02 11.90 17.20
C HIS A 16 9.62 12.00 15.73
N THR A 17 8.35 12.28 15.49
CA THR A 17 7.81 12.62 14.16
C THR A 17 7.77 14.14 14.05
N CYS A 18 8.69 14.69 13.26
CA CYS A 18 8.85 16.11 13.02
C CYS A 18 8.17 16.50 11.71
N VAL A 19 7.55 17.68 11.68
CA VAL A 19 6.96 18.22 10.44
C VAL A 19 7.81 19.40 9.99
N VAL A 20 8.45 19.24 8.83
CA VAL A 20 9.31 20.27 8.20
C VAL A 20 8.75 20.51 6.79
N ASP A 21 8.37 21.75 6.49
CA ASP A 21 7.79 22.13 5.18
C ASP A 21 6.61 21.26 4.71
N GLY A 22 5.81 20.78 5.67
CA GLY A 22 4.68 19.88 5.42
C GLY A 22 5.05 18.41 5.22
N ALA A 23 6.33 18.06 5.20
CA ALA A 23 6.83 16.69 5.15
C ALA A 23 7.07 16.12 6.56
N ARG A 24 6.82 14.82 6.73
CA ARG A 24 7.08 14.10 7.98
C ARG A 24 8.46 13.48 7.98
N HIS A 25 9.25 13.80 9.00
CA HIS A 25 10.57 13.25 9.25
C HIS A 25 10.57 12.48 10.58
N TYR A 26 11.16 11.29 10.59
CA TYR A 26 11.26 10.46 11.79
C TYR A 26 12.71 10.47 12.28
N GLN A 27 12.92 10.80 13.55
CA GLN A 27 14.26 10.90 14.13
C GLN A 27 14.27 10.50 15.60
N SER A 28 15.43 10.05 16.09
CA SER A 28 15.62 9.66 17.49
C SER A 28 15.93 10.83 18.42
N THR A 29 16.15 12.02 17.86
CA THR A 29 16.37 13.26 18.61
C THR A 29 15.11 14.13 18.58
N PRO A 30 14.88 14.95 19.62
CA PRO A 30 13.78 15.91 19.62
C PRO A 30 13.78 16.79 18.38
N CYS A 31 12.59 17.12 17.86
CA CYS A 31 12.47 18.01 16.71
C CYS A 31 12.94 19.42 17.09
N ALA A 32 13.70 20.07 16.21
CA ALA A 32 14.06 21.49 16.39
C ALA A 32 12.82 22.41 16.30
N GLY A 33 11.78 21.97 15.60
CA GLY A 33 10.51 22.67 15.44
C GLY A 33 9.31 21.85 15.92
N ARG A 34 8.21 21.90 15.17
CA ARG A 34 6.97 21.23 15.57
C ARG A 34 7.14 19.70 15.57
N THR A 35 6.96 19.12 16.76
CA THR A 35 6.79 17.68 16.94
C THR A 35 5.31 17.34 16.78
N GLU A 36 4.98 16.45 15.84
CA GLU A 36 3.62 15.95 15.68
C GLU A 36 3.32 14.79 16.64
N ARG A 37 4.29 13.88 16.83
CA ARG A 37 4.12 12.70 17.68
C ARG A 37 5.46 12.22 18.23
N ILE A 38 5.46 11.75 19.48
CA ILE A 38 6.57 11.00 20.07
C ILE A 38 6.08 9.57 20.29
N ARG A 39 6.86 8.58 19.87
CA ARG A 39 6.54 7.16 20.06
C ARG A 39 7.73 6.43 20.68
N GLU A 40 7.46 5.60 21.67
CA GLU A 40 8.43 4.64 22.18
C GLU A 40 8.46 3.39 21.29
N MET A 41 9.66 3.04 20.83
CA MET A 41 9.92 1.86 20.03
C MET A 41 10.60 0.83 20.93
N PRO A 42 10.10 -0.41 20.98
CA PRO A 42 10.80 -1.47 21.70
C PRO A 42 12.20 -1.69 21.10
N PRO A 43 13.16 -2.21 21.89
CA PRO A 43 14.47 -2.54 21.37
C PRO A 43 14.34 -3.52 20.20
N ALA A 44 15.25 -3.40 19.23
CA ALA A 44 15.28 -4.32 18.09
C ALA A 44 15.50 -5.75 18.60
N SER A 45 14.73 -6.70 18.09
CA SER A 45 14.99 -8.12 18.33
C SER A 45 15.98 -8.62 17.28
N ASP A 46 17.23 -8.80 17.68
CA ASP A 46 18.26 -9.42 16.83
C ASP A 46 18.02 -10.93 16.80
N THR A 47 17.21 -11.35 15.83
CA THR A 47 16.97 -12.76 15.51
C THR A 47 17.42 -13.02 14.09
N TRP A 48 17.94 -14.22 13.84
CA TRP A 48 18.35 -14.66 12.51
C TRP A 48 17.23 -14.50 11.46
N ALA A 49 15.99 -14.76 11.85
CA ALA A 49 14.82 -14.58 10.99
C ALA A 49 14.61 -13.11 10.59
N ASN A 50 14.81 -12.17 11.52
CA ASN A 50 14.72 -10.74 11.23
C ASN A 50 15.84 -10.28 10.30
N GLU A 51 17.06 -10.80 10.45
CA GLU A 51 18.18 -10.47 9.56
C GLU A 51 17.90 -10.89 8.12
N LEU A 52 17.45 -12.13 7.91
CA LEU A 52 17.07 -12.63 6.58
C LEU A 52 15.94 -11.80 5.96
N TYR A 53 14.96 -11.41 6.76
CA TYR A 53 13.85 -10.56 6.30
C TYR A 53 14.31 -9.13 5.94
N ILE A 54 15.17 -8.53 6.75
CA ILE A 54 15.74 -7.20 6.45
C ILE A 54 16.57 -7.27 5.16
N GLU A 55 17.34 -8.33 4.96
CA GLU A 55 18.14 -8.52 3.76
C GLU A 55 17.27 -8.69 2.50
N SER A 56 16.17 -9.44 2.57
CA SER A 56 15.25 -9.60 1.45
C SER A 56 14.61 -8.27 1.05
N LEU A 57 14.16 -7.46 2.02
CA LEU A 57 13.64 -6.12 1.77
C LEU A 57 14.68 -5.20 1.11
N ARG A 58 15.95 -5.27 1.53
CA ARG A 58 17.04 -4.51 0.89
C ARG A 58 17.22 -4.91 -0.56
N LYS A 59 17.18 -6.21 -0.87
CA LYS A 59 17.26 -6.71 -2.25
C LYS A 59 16.10 -6.21 -3.10
N GLU A 60 14.87 -6.25 -2.57
CA GLU A 60 13.68 -5.72 -3.27
C GLU A 60 13.77 -4.23 -3.55
N LEU A 61 14.20 -3.44 -2.57
CA LEU A 61 14.36 -1.99 -2.71
C LEU A 61 15.45 -1.61 -3.71
N ASN A 62 16.54 -2.39 -3.77
CA ASN A 62 17.61 -2.19 -4.76
C ASN A 62 17.21 -2.66 -6.16
N ALA A 63 16.39 -3.71 -6.26
CA ALA A 63 15.90 -4.22 -7.54
C ALA A 63 14.82 -3.32 -8.17
N LYS A 64 14.08 -2.56 -7.36
CA LYS A 64 13.15 -1.56 -7.87
C LYS A 64 13.93 -0.36 -8.42
N PRO A 65 13.80 -0.02 -9.72
CA PRO A 65 14.31 1.24 -10.21
C PRO A 65 13.64 2.35 -9.41
N ARG A 66 14.45 3.21 -8.78
CA ARG A 66 13.94 4.42 -8.14
C ARG A 66 13.22 5.18 -9.24
N ALA A 67 11.90 5.31 -9.14
CA ALA A 67 11.11 6.21 -9.96
C ALA A 67 11.48 7.66 -9.57
N GLY A 68 12.71 8.04 -9.89
CA GLY A 68 13.23 9.37 -9.72
C GLY A 68 12.62 10.24 -10.80
N THR A 69 11.96 11.31 -10.36
CA THR A 69 11.45 12.41 -11.19
C THR A 69 10.39 12.00 -12.20
N ALA A 70 9.14 11.91 -11.75
CA ALA A 70 7.99 12.01 -12.65
C ALA A 70 8.00 13.41 -13.29
N GLN A 71 8.69 13.56 -14.42
CA GLN A 71 8.45 14.65 -15.37
C GLN A 71 6.95 14.66 -15.68
N PRO A 72 6.26 15.81 -15.62
CA PRO A 72 4.87 15.88 -16.05
C PRO A 72 4.84 15.63 -17.56
N ARG A 73 4.51 14.40 -17.97
CA ARG A 73 4.16 14.10 -19.36
C ARG A 73 2.95 14.95 -19.72
N GLN A 74 3.17 15.98 -20.52
CA GLN A 74 2.09 16.69 -21.20
C GLN A 74 1.34 15.70 -22.10
N ARG A 75 0.25 15.13 -21.59
CA ARG A 75 -0.70 14.38 -22.41
C ARG A 75 -1.50 15.38 -23.23
N ARG A 76 -1.18 15.43 -24.52
CA ARG A 76 -1.94 16.07 -25.60
C ARG A 76 -3.41 15.62 -25.49
N SER A 77 -4.28 16.52 -25.07
CA SER A 77 -5.71 16.27 -24.92
C SER A 77 -6.38 16.32 -26.30
N GLN A 78 -6.85 15.17 -26.79
CA GLN A 78 -7.91 15.16 -27.80
C GLN A 78 -9.22 15.49 -27.08
N GLN A 79 -9.65 16.74 -27.15
CA GLN A 79 -10.92 17.20 -26.61
C GLN A 79 -12.08 16.73 -27.51
N ARG A 80 -12.95 15.86 -26.99
CA ARG A 80 -14.32 15.74 -27.48
C ARG A 80 -15.21 16.50 -26.50
N SER A 81 -15.89 17.54 -27.00
CA SER A 81 -16.64 18.50 -26.21
C SER A 81 -17.83 17.85 -25.50
N VAL A 82 -17.82 17.86 -24.17
CA VAL A 82 -19.04 17.76 -23.36
C VAL A 82 -18.98 18.86 -22.30
N ARG A 83 -20.05 19.65 -22.26
CA ARG A 83 -20.28 20.88 -21.47
C ARG A 83 -19.86 20.71 -19.99
N PRO A 84 -19.11 21.64 -19.37
CA PRO A 84 -18.70 21.51 -17.98
C PRO A 84 -19.69 22.18 -17.01
N THR A 85 -20.21 21.40 -16.07
CA THR A 85 -20.55 21.87 -14.72
C THR A 85 -19.28 21.89 -13.85
N PRO A 86 -19.11 22.83 -12.92
CA PRO A 86 -17.90 22.94 -12.11
C PRO A 86 -17.96 21.93 -10.95
N ALA A 87 -17.64 20.67 -11.24
CA ALA A 87 -17.38 19.67 -10.20
C ALA A 87 -15.89 19.70 -9.84
N ILE A 88 -15.61 19.74 -8.53
CA ILE A 88 -14.28 19.65 -7.93
C ILE A 88 -13.53 18.48 -8.57
N ARG A 89 -12.48 18.78 -9.34
CA ARG A 89 -11.66 17.76 -10.02
C ARG A 89 -10.65 17.19 -9.04
N GLY A 90 -11.12 16.30 -8.16
CA GLY A 90 -10.23 15.36 -7.49
C GLY A 90 -9.63 14.40 -8.54
N ALA A 91 -8.34 14.13 -8.46
CA ALA A 91 -7.72 13.11 -9.29
C ALA A 91 -8.23 11.73 -8.83
N ALA A 92 -9.11 11.11 -9.61
CA ALA A 92 -9.51 9.74 -9.39
C ALA A 92 -8.33 8.82 -9.73
N ILE A 93 -7.65 8.30 -8.71
CA ILE A 93 -6.66 7.23 -8.88
C ILE A 93 -7.47 5.94 -9.06
N SER A 94 -7.60 5.47 -10.30
CA SER A 94 -8.23 4.18 -10.56
C SER A 94 -7.32 3.07 -10.03
N VAL A 95 -7.80 2.34 -9.03
CA VAL A 95 -7.09 1.17 -8.46
C VAL A 95 -7.00 0.02 -9.48
N HIS A 96 -7.86 0.02 -10.49
CA HIS A 96 -7.95 -1.01 -11.53
C HIS A 96 -7.33 -0.51 -12.85
N ALA A 97 -6.66 -1.41 -13.58
CA ALA A 97 -6.13 -1.14 -14.91
C ALA A 97 -7.24 -0.77 -15.92
N ASP A 98 -8.41 -1.43 -15.81
CA ASP A 98 -9.62 -1.10 -16.57
C ASP A 98 -10.87 -1.14 -15.64
N PRO A 99 -11.37 0.04 -15.21
CA PRO A 99 -12.52 0.10 -14.31
C PRO A 99 -13.82 -0.40 -14.96
N ALA A 100 -13.98 -0.27 -16.29
CA ALA A 100 -15.18 -0.71 -16.98
C ALA A 100 -15.25 -2.23 -17.06
N ARG A 101 -14.12 -2.88 -17.36
CA ARG A 101 -13.99 -4.34 -17.38
C ARG A 101 -14.21 -4.96 -16.00
N CYS A 102 -13.62 -4.38 -14.96
CA CYS A 102 -13.84 -4.82 -13.57
C CYS A 102 -15.32 -4.70 -13.15
N ALA A 103 -15.99 -3.59 -13.51
CA ALA A 103 -17.42 -3.42 -13.24
C ALA A 103 -18.31 -4.40 -14.02
N ALA A 104 -17.94 -4.75 -15.26
CA ALA A 104 -18.66 -5.76 -16.05
C ALA A 104 -18.53 -7.16 -15.40
N ALA A 105 -17.32 -7.54 -14.98
CA ALA A 105 -17.05 -8.81 -14.29
C ALA A 105 -17.87 -8.96 -12.99
N ARG A 106 -17.94 -7.90 -12.18
CA ARG A 106 -18.75 -7.88 -10.93
C ARG A 106 -20.24 -8.07 -11.21
N ARG A 107 -20.78 -7.39 -12.23
CA ARG A 107 -22.18 -7.56 -12.66
C ARG A 107 -22.44 -8.99 -13.12
N GLN A 108 -21.49 -9.60 -13.84
CA GLN A 108 -21.63 -10.97 -14.28
C GLN A 108 -21.68 -11.97 -13.11
N ARG A 109 -20.82 -11.81 -12.09
CA ARG A 109 -20.88 -12.61 -10.84
C ARG A 109 -22.25 -12.51 -10.19
N GLU A 110 -22.77 -11.30 -10.03
CA GLU A 110 -24.08 -11.08 -9.40
C GLU A 110 -25.24 -11.68 -10.21
N THR A 111 -25.23 -11.54 -11.54
CA THR A 111 -26.24 -12.21 -12.38
C THR A 111 -26.15 -13.73 -12.31
N THR A 112 -24.94 -14.26 -12.15
CA THR A 112 -24.70 -15.71 -12.07
C THR A 112 -25.18 -16.27 -10.73
N TYR A 113 -24.90 -15.57 -9.63
CA TYR A 113 -25.43 -15.96 -8.32
C TYR A 113 -26.95 -15.84 -8.23
N ARG A 114 -27.55 -14.79 -8.82
CA ARG A 114 -29.01 -14.69 -8.93
C ARG A 114 -29.64 -15.86 -9.68
N LYS A 115 -28.98 -16.38 -10.72
CA LYS A 115 -29.43 -17.59 -11.46
C LYS A 115 -29.21 -18.88 -10.68
N ALA A 116 -28.17 -18.95 -9.85
CA ALA A 116 -27.81 -20.12 -9.06
C ALA A 116 -28.63 -20.28 -7.78
N GLY A 117 -29.37 -19.25 -7.36
CA GLY A 117 -30.19 -19.25 -6.15
C GLY A 117 -29.36 -19.07 -4.87
N ASP A 118 -29.96 -19.41 -3.72
CA ASP A 118 -29.42 -19.08 -2.39
C ASP A 118 -28.10 -19.77 -2.04
N ARG A 119 -27.73 -20.84 -2.76
CA ARG A 119 -26.53 -21.65 -2.47
C ARG A 119 -25.77 -22.00 -3.75
N PRO A 120 -25.00 -21.05 -4.32
CA PRO A 120 -24.11 -21.35 -5.43
C PRO A 120 -23.07 -22.39 -4.99
N SER A 121 -22.76 -23.34 -5.88
CA SER A 121 -21.75 -24.36 -5.59
C SER A 121 -20.37 -23.72 -5.40
N LEU A 122 -19.49 -24.38 -4.63
CA LEU A 122 -18.14 -23.88 -4.39
C LEU A 122 -17.35 -23.70 -5.70
N ALA A 123 -17.50 -24.63 -6.65
CA ALA A 123 -16.87 -24.54 -7.96
C ALA A 123 -17.35 -23.32 -8.76
N LEU A 124 -18.65 -23.01 -8.69
CA LEU A 124 -19.21 -21.83 -9.32
C LEU A 124 -18.69 -20.55 -8.67
N SER A 125 -18.63 -20.51 -7.33
CA SER A 125 -18.10 -19.36 -6.61
C SER A 125 -16.65 -19.08 -7.01
N ARG A 126 -15.79 -20.11 -6.97
CA ARG A 126 -14.37 -19.96 -7.34
C ARG A 126 -14.19 -19.43 -8.75
N LYS A 127 -14.92 -20.00 -9.72
CA LYS A 127 -14.86 -19.53 -11.11
C LYS A 127 -15.23 -18.05 -11.26
N MET A 128 -16.22 -17.57 -10.49
CA MET A 128 -16.61 -16.16 -10.52
C MET A 128 -15.61 -15.24 -9.81
N ASP A 129 -14.98 -15.74 -8.74
CA ASP A 129 -13.97 -14.99 -8.01
C ASP A 129 -12.69 -14.83 -8.86
N ASP A 130 -12.24 -15.89 -9.54
CA ASP A 130 -11.11 -15.86 -10.47
C ASP A 130 -11.36 -14.88 -11.63
N LEU A 131 -12.58 -14.92 -12.21
CA LEU A 131 -12.97 -14.01 -13.29
C LEU A 131 -12.93 -12.54 -12.83
N VAL A 132 -13.38 -12.24 -11.61
CA VAL A 132 -13.32 -10.88 -11.06
C VAL A 132 -11.87 -10.48 -10.75
N HIS A 133 -11.05 -11.40 -10.22
CA HIS A 133 -9.65 -11.16 -9.95
C HIS A 133 -8.90 -10.77 -11.24
N ASP A 134 -9.03 -11.57 -12.29
CA ASP A 134 -8.37 -11.33 -13.58
C ASP A 134 -8.83 -10.04 -14.27
N ALA A 135 -10.08 -9.62 -14.05
CA ALA A 135 -10.63 -8.40 -14.62
C ALA A 135 -10.27 -7.12 -13.84
N CYS A 136 -9.94 -7.24 -12.56
CA CYS A 136 -9.74 -6.11 -11.65
C CYS A 136 -8.27 -5.91 -11.24
N ARG A 137 -7.38 -6.86 -11.55
CA ARG A 137 -5.93 -6.72 -11.38
C ARG A 137 -5.33 -5.82 -12.45
#